data_AF-A0A7W8KM75-F1
#
_entry.id   AF-A0A7W8KM75-F1
#
_cell.length_a   1.000
_cell.length_b   1.000
_cell.length_c   1.000
_cell.angle_alpha   90.00
_cell.angle_beta   90.00
_cell.angle_gamma   90.00
#
_symmetry.space_group_name_H-M   'P 1'
#
loop_
_entity.id
_entity.type
_entity.pdbx_description
1 polymer ?
#
loop_
_entity_poly.entity_id
_entity_poly.type
_entity_poly.pdbx_seq_one_letter_code
_entity_poly.pdbx_strand_id
1 'polypeptide(L)' 'MKAHNILYLLGFGSIILSASQYFQSDTSDKERDGLFIGHWAPTFFILGKILEDKENAGRKVTD' A
#
# COMPACT_ATOMS: atom_id res chain seq x y z
N MET A 1 3.82 -3.44 17.03
CA MET A 1 3.79 -2.45 15.93
C MET A 1 2.34 -1.99 15.75
N LYS A 2 2.11 -0.71 15.50
CA LYS A 2 0.76 -0.16 15.32
C LYS A 2 0.17 -0.60 13.96
N ALA A 3 -1.15 -0.79 13.88
CA ALA A 3 -1.79 -1.32 12.68
C ALA A 3 -1.62 -0.41 11.45
N HIS A 4 -1.61 0.91 11.64
CA HIS A 4 -1.36 1.87 10.55
C HIS A 4 0.05 1.75 9.96
N ASN A 5 1.06 1.40 10.76
CA ASN A 5 2.42 1.19 10.26
C ASN A 5 2.50 0.00 9.29
N ILE A 6 1.72 -1.05 9.53
CA ILE A 6 1.67 -2.23 8.65
C ILE A 6 1.04 -1.84 7.31
N LEU A 7 -0.04 -1.04 7.34
CA LEU A 7 -0.70 -0.56 6.13
C LEU A 7 0.20 0.36 5.30
N TYR A 8 0.94 1.27 5.94
CA TYR A 8 1.94 2.06 5.24
C TYR A 8 3.06 1.21 4.65
N LEU A 9 3.54 0.20 5.37
CA LEU A 9 4.56 -0.72 4.85
C LEU A 9 4.06 -1.50 3.64
N LEU A 10 2.80 -1.94 3.65
CA LEU A 10 2.16 -2.61 2.52
C LEU A 10 1.97 -1.67 1.32
N GLY A 11 1.59 -0.41 1.57
CA GLY A 11 1.48 0.61 0.54
C GLY A 11 2.82 0.89 -0.14
N PHE A 12 3.89 1.12 0.62
CA PHE A 12 5.23 1.30 0.07
C PHE A 12 5.77 0.03 -0.58
N GLY A 13 5.52 -1.15 0.00
CA GLY A 13 5.94 -2.43 -0.56
C GLY A 13 5.27 -2.73 -1.91
N SER A 14 3.99 -2.39 -2.05
CA SER A 14 3.22 -2.48 -3.30
C SER A 14 3.84 -1.61 -4.41
N ILE A 15 4.27 -0.38 -4.08
CA ILE A 15 4.96 0.51 -5.04
C ILE A 15 6.32 -0.07 -5.44
N ILE A 16 7.11 -0.54 -4.48
CA ILE A 16 8.46 -1.07 -4.75
C ILE A 16 8.37 -2.34 -5.61
N LEU A 17 7.41 -3.23 -5.34
CA LEU A 17 7.18 -4.42 -6.16
C LEU A 17 6.72 -4.08 -7.57
N SER A 18 5.81 -3.10 -7.70
CA SER A 18 5.36 -2.60 -9.00
C SER A 18 6.52 -2.00 -9.81
N ALA A 19 7.34 -1.16 -9.18
CA ALA A 19 8.50 -0.55 -9.81
C ALA A 19 9.59 -1.57 -10.17
N SER A 20 9.88 -2.53 -9.29
CA SER A 20 10.90 -3.56 -9.56
C SER A 20 10.49 -4.49 -10.71
N GLN A 21 9.20 -4.83 -10.81
CA GLN A 21 8.68 -5.56 -11.97
C GLN A 21 8.77 -4.75 -13.26
N TYR A 22 8.52 -3.44 -13.21
CA TYR A 22 8.67 -2.58 -14.39
C TYR A 22 10.12 -2.55 -14.90
N PHE A 23 11.11 -2.41 -14.02
CA PHE A 23 12.52 -2.36 -14.43
C PHE A 23 13.14 -3.71 -14.84
N GLN A 24 12.56 -4.85 -14.42
CA GLN A 24 13.07 -6.19 -14.78
C GLN A 24 12.39 -6.81 -16.01
N SER A 25 11.34 -6.19 -16.56
CA SER A 25 10.52 -6.82 -17.60
C SER A 25 10.93 -6.37 -19.00
N ASP A 26 11.64 -7.25 -19.73
CA ASP A 26 11.89 -7.13 -21.18
C ASP A 26 10.68 -7.64 -22.02
N THR A 27 9.59 -8.08 -21.36
CA THR A 27 8.43 -8.75 -21.98
C THR A 27 7.12 -8.08 -21.55
N SER A 28 6.36 -7.61 -22.55
CA SER A 28 5.17 -6.74 -22.44
C SER A 28 4.03 -7.26 -21.55
N ASP A 29 3.90 -8.57 -21.33
CA ASP A 29 2.82 -9.12 -20.51
C ASP A 29 2.95 -8.80 -19.01
N LYS A 30 4.18 -8.68 -18.50
CA LYS A 30 4.44 -8.40 -17.07
C LYS A 30 4.29 -6.94 -16.67
N GLU A 31 4.40 -6.02 -17.63
CA GLU A 31 4.17 -4.59 -17.39
C GLU A 31 2.73 -4.31 -16.91
N ARG A 32 1.76 -5.08 -17.42
CA ARG A 32 0.34 -4.93 -17.01
C ARG A 32 0.12 -5.39 -15.58
N ASP A 33 0.68 -6.53 -15.19
CA ASP A 33 0.53 -7.10 -13.84
C ASP A 33 1.19 -6.23 -12.77
N GLY A 34 2.37 -5.65 -13.06
CA GLY A 34 3.06 -4.72 -12.17
C GLY A 34 2.22 -3.46 -11.87
N LEU A 35 1.48 -2.94 -12.85
CA LEU A 35 0.60 -1.78 -12.69
C LEU A 35 -0.55 -2.05 -11.69
N PHE A 36 -1.10 -3.27 -11.69
CA PHE A 36 -2.20 -3.65 -10.82
C PHE A 36 -1.77 -3.82 -9.36
N ILE A 37 -0.51 -4.21 -9.11
CA ILE A 37 0.02 -4.34 -7.75
C ILE A 37 0.23 -2.97 -7.11
N GLY A 38 0.79 -2.00 -7.85
CA GLY A 38 0.98 -0.62 -7.38
C GLY A 38 -0.34 0.13 -7.13
N HIS A 39 -1.41 -0.26 -7.83
CA HIS A 39 -2.75 0.33 -7.68
C HIS A 39 -3.36 0.13 -6.28
N TRP A 40 -2.89 -0.84 -5.49
CA TRP A 40 -3.35 -1.03 -4.11
C TRP A 40 -2.70 -0.06 -3.12
N ALA A 41 -1.62 0.62 -3.49
CA ALA A 41 -0.92 1.54 -2.61
C ALA A 41 -1.81 2.71 -2.12
N PRO A 42 -2.57 3.42 -2.97
CA PRO A 42 -3.53 4.43 -2.53
C PRO A 42 -4.52 3.91 -1.47
N THR A 43 -5.05 2.71 -1.66
CA THR A 43 -5.98 2.08 -0.70
C THR A 43 -5.32 1.83 0.64
N PHE A 44 -4.11 1.27 0.66
CA PHE A 44 -3.36 1.02 1.90
C PHE A 44 -2.98 2.33 2.61
N PHE A 45 -2.61 3.37 1.87
CA PHE A 45 -2.32 4.68 2.46
C PHE A 45 -3.55 5.34 3.08
N ILE A 46 -4.70 5.30 2.41
CA ILE A 46 -5.95 5.85 2.93
C ILE A 46 -6.38 5.10 4.20
N LEU A 47 -6.35 3.76 4.19
CA LEU A 47 -6.70 2.97 5.36
C LEU A 47 -5.71 3.21 6.52
N GLY A 48 -4.41 3.30 6.22
CA GLY A 48 -3.37 3.65 7.20
C GLY A 48 -3.64 5.01 7.85
N LYS A 49 -3.94 6.03 7.03
CA LYS A 49 -4.25 7.39 7.48
C LYS A 49 -5.50 7.44 8.36
N ILE A 50 -6.56 6.73 7.98
CA ILE A 50 -7.81 6.66 8.76
C ILE A 50 -7.57 5.97 10.11
N LEU A 51 -6.80 4.89 10.13
CA LEU A 51 -6.43 4.19 11.36
C LEU A 51 -5.55 5.05 12.27
N GLU A 52 -4.59 5.76 11.70
CA GLU A 52 -3.74 6.71 12.42
C GLU A 52 -4.55 7.87 13.02
N ASP A 53 -5.46 8.48 12.23
CA ASP A 53 -6.34 9.55 12.70
C ASP A 53 -7.28 9.07 13.81
N LYS A 54 -7.86 7.87 13.69
CA LYS A 54 -8.69 7.28 14.74
C LYS A 54 -7.89 7.06 16.02
N GLU A 55 -6.67 6.53 15.91
CA GLU A 55 -5.79 6.29 17.04
C GLU A 55 -5.37 7.60 17.72
N ASN A 56 -4.99 8.62 16.95
CA ASN A 56 -4.61 9.94 17.47
C ASN A 56 -5.78 10.71 18.09
N ALA A 57 -7.00 10.52 17.57
CA ALA A 57 -8.22 11.09 18.13
C ALA A 57 -8.77 10.32 19.34
N GLY A 58 -8.10 9.25 19.79
CA GLY A 58 -8.54 8.41 20.90
C GLY A 58 -9.82 7.62 20.63
N ARG A 59 -10.24 7.50 19.36
CA ARG A 59 -11.43 6.75 18.94
C ARG A 59 -11.05 5.31 18.64
N LYS A 60 -11.78 4.37 19.23
CA LYS A 60 -11.57 2.94 18.94
C LYS A 60 -11.94 2.64 17.48
N VAL A 61 -11.17 1.73 16.88
CA VAL A 61 -11.41 1.30 15.48
C VAL A 61 -12.75 0.57 15.36
N THR A 62 -13.22 -0.04 16.45
CA THR A 62 -14.41 -0.90 16.57
C THR A 62 -15.67 -0.24 17.13
N ASP A 63 -15.67 1.07 17.37
CA ASP A 63 -16.90 1.84 17.68
C ASP A 63 -17.63 2.27 16.40
#